data_AF-A0A258AS82-F1
#
_entry.id   AF-A0A258AS82-F1
#
_cell.length_a   1.000
_cell.length_b   1.000
_cell.length_c   1.000
_cell.angle_alpha   90.00
_cell.angle_beta   90.00
_cell.angle_gamma   90.00
#
_symmetry.space_group_name_H-M   'P 1'
#
loop_
_entity.id
_entity.type
_entity.pdbx_description
1 polymer ?
#
loop_
_entity_poly.entity_id
_entity_poly.type
_entity_poly.pdbx_seq_one_letter_code
_entity_poly.pdbx_strand_id
1 'polypeptide(L)'
;MGLVFDPVHNMMLPPPNPAAMTAVADQNVFHAGTAAYYDTFAGLVPCKVLRVKQAGYGFRCGPYDVIEFKLTADRGAYKRGEVLTADAMRVPPQKMVRRRRFSHTIATGYKYEPKTPA
;
A
#
# COMPACT_ATOMS: atom_id res chain seq x y z
N MET A 1 46.61 44.38 -23.86
CA MET A 1 46.16 43.95 -22.51
C MET A 1 45.24 45.06 -21.99
N GLY A 2 43.99 44.87 -21.60
CA GLY A 2 43.21 43.65 -21.44
C GLY A 2 41.73 43.93 -21.79
N LEU A 3 41.09 42.93 -22.37
CA LEU A 3 39.65 42.91 -22.58
C LEU A 3 39.00 42.60 -21.23
N VAL A 4 38.19 43.54 -20.75
CA VAL A 4 37.34 43.35 -19.56
C VAL A 4 36.29 42.30 -19.92
N PHE A 5 36.39 41.15 -19.29
CA PHE A 5 35.47 40.03 -19.41
C PHE A 5 34.48 40.12 -18.25
N ASP A 6 33.22 40.44 -18.55
CA ASP A 6 32.05 40.03 -17.77
C ASP A 6 30.86 40.05 -18.75
N PRO A 7 30.10 38.95 -18.89
CA PRO A 7 29.10 38.64 -17.88
C PRO A 7 28.83 37.13 -17.73
N VAL A 8 29.28 36.53 -16.63
CA VAL A 8 28.62 35.31 -16.16
C VAL A 8 27.30 35.76 -15.56
N HIS A 9 26.24 35.73 -16.38
CA HIS A 9 24.87 35.71 -15.91
C HIS A 9 24.76 34.52 -14.96
N ASN A 10 24.91 34.81 -13.67
CA ASN A 10 24.62 33.91 -12.58
C ASN A 10 23.12 33.59 -12.72
N MET A 11 22.81 32.48 -13.38
CA MET A 11 21.45 31.96 -13.47
C MET A 11 21.06 31.55 -12.06
N MET A 12 20.53 32.51 -11.33
CA MET A 12 19.90 32.36 -10.05
C MET A 12 18.68 31.47 -10.29
N LEU A 13 18.87 30.16 -10.23
CA LEU A 13 17.77 29.21 -10.22
C LEU A 13 16.86 29.64 -9.08
N PRO A 14 15.55 29.82 -9.33
CA PRO A 14 14.63 30.15 -8.26
C PRO A 14 14.76 29.07 -7.17
N PRO A 15 14.74 29.45 -5.88
CA PRO A 15 14.77 28.47 -4.81
C PRO A 15 13.65 27.45 -5.07
N PRO A 16 13.90 26.14 -4.83
CA PRO A 16 12.87 25.13 -5.00
C PRO A 16 11.65 25.55 -4.18
N ASN A 17 10.53 25.75 -4.88
CA ASN A 17 9.30 26.22 -4.26
C ASN A 17 8.93 25.24 -3.12
N PRO A 18 8.90 25.66 -1.85
CA PRO A 18 8.64 24.74 -0.73
C PRO A 18 7.26 24.08 -0.82
N ALA A 19 6.35 24.66 -1.61
CA ALA A 19 5.05 24.08 -1.94
C ALA A 19 5.13 22.75 -2.73
N ALA A 20 6.21 22.52 -3.48
CA ALA A 20 6.40 21.28 -4.24
C ALA A 20 6.86 20.08 -3.38
N MET A 21 7.24 20.31 -2.11
CA MET A 21 7.60 19.23 -1.17
C MET A 21 6.41 18.72 -0.34
N THR A 22 5.24 19.37 -0.41
CA THR A 22 4.08 19.11 0.48
C THR A 22 2.91 18.38 -0.17
N ALA A 23 3.17 17.48 -1.12
CA ALA A 23 2.13 16.58 -1.63
C ALA A 23 2.71 15.27 -2.22
N VAL A 24 3.61 14.59 -1.50
CA VAL A 24 3.74 13.15 -1.69
C VAL A 24 2.53 12.52 -1.03
N ALA A 25 1.42 12.54 -1.76
CA ALA A 25 0.15 12.02 -1.27
C ALA A 25 0.34 10.58 -0.80
N ASP A 26 -0.19 10.29 0.39
CA ASP A 26 -0.49 8.98 0.98
C ASP A 26 -1.43 8.15 0.08
N GLN A 27 -1.10 7.94 -1.19
CA GLN A 27 -2.09 7.50 -2.19
C GLN A 27 -2.57 6.06 -1.99
N ASN A 28 -1.90 5.26 -1.17
CA ASN A 28 -2.21 3.84 -0.98
C ASN A 28 -2.27 3.44 0.51
N VAL A 29 -2.86 4.30 1.34
CA VAL A 29 -3.20 3.94 2.72
C VAL A 29 -4.60 3.32 2.76
N PHE A 30 -4.71 2.18 3.44
CA PHE A 30 -5.94 1.40 3.56
C PHE A 30 -6.31 1.18 5.03
N HIS A 31 -7.60 1.02 5.29
CA HIS A 31 -8.14 0.88 6.64
C HIS A 31 -9.13 -0.28 6.74
N ALA A 32 -9.68 -0.48 7.93
CA ALA A 32 -10.86 -1.32 8.17
C ALA A 32 -11.98 -1.05 7.15
N GLY A 33 -12.64 -2.12 6.71
CA GLY A 33 -13.68 -2.11 5.69
C GLY A 33 -13.18 -2.28 4.25
N THR A 34 -11.87 -2.21 4.02
CA THR A 34 -11.26 -2.38 2.69
C THR A 34 -11.50 -3.78 2.14
N ALA A 35 -11.93 -3.86 0.87
CA ALA A 35 -11.96 -5.12 0.14
C ALA A 35 -10.53 -5.54 -0.23
N ALA A 36 -10.15 -6.75 0.17
CA ALA A 36 -8.81 -7.28 -0.02
C ALA A 36 -8.87 -8.69 -0.61
N TYR A 37 -7.70 -9.24 -0.89
CA TYR A 37 -7.50 -10.67 -1.08
C TYR A 37 -6.65 -11.19 0.06
N TYR A 38 -6.85 -12.45 0.43
CA TYR A 38 -5.94 -13.21 1.24
C TYR A 38 -5.09 -14.09 0.33
N ASP A 39 -3.79 -13.86 0.33
CA ASP A 39 -2.81 -14.63 -0.44
C ASP A 39 -2.47 -15.92 0.28
N THR A 40 -2.79 -17.03 -0.38
CA THR A 40 -2.63 -18.38 0.14
C THR A 40 -1.97 -19.25 -0.89
N PHE A 41 -1.45 -20.41 -0.49
CA PHE A 41 -0.94 -21.40 -1.43
C PHE A 41 -2.00 -21.92 -2.43
N ALA A 42 -3.30 -21.80 -2.12
CA ALA A 42 -4.40 -22.13 -3.03
C ALA A 42 -4.80 -20.95 -3.95
N GLY A 43 -4.07 -19.84 -3.88
CA GLY A 43 -4.29 -18.58 -4.59
C GLY A 43 -5.07 -17.55 -3.77
N LEU A 44 -5.46 -16.46 -4.45
CA LEU A 44 -6.09 -15.30 -3.84
C LEU A 44 -7.55 -15.56 -3.44
N VAL A 45 -7.85 -15.51 -2.14
CA VAL A 45 -9.21 -15.65 -1.60
C VAL A 45 -9.80 -14.26 -1.35
N PRO A 46 -10.96 -13.91 -1.92
CA PRO A 46 -11.64 -12.65 -1.61
C PRO A 46 -11.91 -12.50 -0.10
N CYS A 47 -11.56 -11.35 0.46
CA CYS A 47 -11.80 -11.04 1.87
C CYS A 47 -12.13 -9.56 2.10
N LYS A 48 -12.56 -9.23 3.32
CA LYS A 48 -12.80 -7.86 3.77
C LYS A 48 -12.06 -7.63 5.08
N VAL A 49 -11.27 -6.56 5.14
CA VAL A 49 -10.55 -6.16 6.34
C VAL A 49 -11.56 -5.71 7.39
N LEU A 50 -11.50 -6.29 8.59
CA LEU A 50 -12.36 -5.91 9.71
C LEU A 50 -11.65 -4.88 10.60
N ARG A 51 -10.39 -5.14 10.94
CA ARG A 51 -9.62 -4.33 11.87
C ARG A 51 -8.14 -4.40 11.55
N VAL A 52 -7.47 -3.26 11.60
CA VAL A 52 -6.00 -3.17 11.57
C VAL A 52 -5.56 -3.02 13.02
N LYS A 53 -5.01 -4.09 13.61
CA LYS A 53 -4.53 -4.07 15.02
C LYS A 53 -3.20 -3.36 15.11
N GLN A 54 -2.34 -3.59 14.13
CA GLN A 54 -1.03 -2.95 14.01
C GLN A 54 -0.83 -2.49 12.57
N ALA A 55 -0.23 -1.31 12.40
CA ALA A 55 0.05 -0.77 11.07
C ALA A 55 1.02 -1.69 10.33
N GLY A 56 0.76 -1.93 9.05
CA GLY A 56 1.55 -2.85 8.26
C GLY A 56 1.78 -2.37 6.84
N TYR A 57 2.82 -2.90 6.19
CA TYR A 57 3.26 -2.45 4.87
C TYR A 57 3.26 -3.60 3.87
N GLY A 58 2.78 -3.36 2.66
CA GLY A 58 2.64 -4.40 1.63
C GLY A 58 3.94 -5.06 1.15
N PHE A 59 5.10 -4.47 1.49
CA PHE A 59 6.43 -5.01 1.20
C PHE A 59 7.10 -5.66 2.43
N ARG A 60 6.48 -5.60 3.61
CA ARG A 60 7.03 -6.16 4.85
C ARG A 60 6.28 -7.43 5.22
N CYS A 61 7.05 -8.45 5.57
CA CYS A 61 6.57 -9.68 6.17
C CYS A 61 7.11 -9.72 7.60
N GLY A 62 6.26 -9.94 8.58
CA GLY A 62 6.70 -10.03 9.98
C GLY A 62 5.56 -10.05 10.98
N PRO A 63 5.86 -10.41 12.24
CA PRO A 63 4.86 -10.53 13.31
C PRO A 63 4.31 -9.17 13.78
N TYR A 64 4.89 -8.07 13.30
CA TYR A 64 4.52 -6.70 13.65
C TYR A 64 3.37 -6.15 12.80
N ASP A 65 2.90 -6.90 11.82
CA ASP A 65 1.78 -6.50 10.99
C ASP A 65 0.62 -7.44 11.32
N VAL A 66 -0.43 -6.93 11.96
CA VAL A 66 -1.57 -7.76 12.37
C VAL A 66 -2.86 -7.16 11.85
N ILE A 67 -3.39 -7.79 10.80
CA ILE A 67 -4.63 -7.42 10.14
C ILE A 67 -5.64 -8.54 10.35
N GLU A 68 -6.79 -8.18 10.91
CA GLU A 68 -7.93 -9.06 11.08
C GLU A 68 -8.91 -8.87 9.92
N PHE A 69 -9.26 -9.96 9.26
CA PHE A 69 -10.12 -9.93 8.07
C PHE A 69 -11.08 -11.12 8.04
N LYS A 70 -12.18 -10.95 7.29
CA LYS A 70 -13.20 -11.96 7.07
C LYS A 70 -13.20 -12.42 5.62
N LEU A 71 -13.20 -13.72 5.39
CA LEU A 71 -13.31 -14.28 4.05
C LEU A 71 -14.72 -14.07 3.48
N THR A 72 -14.80 -13.64 2.22
CA THR A 72 -16.07 -13.36 1.53
C THR A 72 -16.45 -14.41 0.49
N ALA A 73 -15.54 -15.34 0.18
CA ALA A 73 -15.79 -16.46 -0.73
C ALA A 73 -15.11 -17.74 -0.24
N ASP A 74 -15.63 -18.88 -0.68
CA ASP A 74 -15.05 -20.20 -0.43
C ASP A 74 -13.92 -20.49 -1.43
N ARG A 75 -12.82 -21.08 -0.95
CA ARG A 75 -11.74 -21.56 -1.81
C ARG A 75 -10.97 -22.70 -1.13
N GLY A 76 -11.26 -23.93 -1.54
CA GLY A 76 -10.64 -25.13 -0.97
C GLY A 76 -10.97 -25.28 0.52
N ALA A 77 -9.93 -25.27 1.36
CA ALA A 77 -10.04 -25.35 2.82
C ALA A 77 -10.55 -24.05 3.47
N TYR A 78 -10.47 -22.92 2.76
CA TYR A 78 -10.89 -21.62 3.27
C TYR A 78 -12.38 -21.40 3.03
N LYS A 79 -13.15 -21.11 4.09
CA LYS A 79 -14.60 -20.96 4.01
C LYS A 79 -15.05 -19.52 4.17
N ARG A 80 -16.08 -19.16 3.41
CA ARG A 80 -16.75 -17.87 3.52
C ARG A 80 -17.24 -17.69 4.94
N GLY A 81 -16.93 -16.52 5.50
CA GLY A 81 -17.34 -16.17 6.86
C GLY A 81 -16.26 -16.36 7.91
N GLU A 82 -15.22 -17.14 7.63
CA GLU A 82 -14.07 -17.32 8.53
C GLU A 82 -13.36 -15.99 8.79
N VAL A 83 -12.94 -15.80 10.03
CA VAL A 83 -12.17 -14.64 10.48
C VAL A 83 -10.76 -15.11 10.80
N LEU A 84 -9.78 -14.47 10.16
CA LEU A 84 -8.37 -14.83 10.28
C LEU A 84 -7.54 -13.57 10.53
N THR A 85 -6.30 -13.79 10.98
CA THR A 85 -5.29 -12.75 11.14
C THR A 85 -4.06 -13.07 10.33
N ALA A 86 -3.54 -12.07 9.60
CA ALA A 86 -2.29 -12.19 8.85
C ALA A 86 -1.60 -10.82 8.73
N ASP A 87 -0.40 -10.86 8.18
CA ASP A 87 0.43 -9.71 7.86
C ASP A 87 -0.05 -8.96 6.60
N ALA A 88 0.40 -7.72 6.43
CA ALA A 88 -0.02 -6.86 5.32
C ALA A 88 0.32 -7.45 3.96
N MET A 89 1.49 -8.10 3.81
CA MET A 89 1.91 -8.74 2.57
C MET A 89 0.93 -9.84 2.13
N ARG A 90 0.37 -10.61 3.06
CA ARG A 90 -0.62 -11.67 2.76
C ARG A 90 -2.03 -11.15 2.55
N VAL A 91 -2.32 -9.89 2.86
CA VAL A 91 -3.66 -9.31 2.74
C VAL A 91 -3.66 -8.11 1.79
N PRO A 92 -3.29 -8.29 0.51
CA PRO A 92 -3.24 -7.17 -0.42
C PRO A 92 -4.64 -6.57 -0.70
N PRO A 93 -4.79 -5.24 -0.64
CA PRO A 93 -6.01 -4.56 -1.07
C PRO A 93 -6.34 -4.92 -2.53
N GLN A 94 -7.62 -5.12 -2.88
CA GLN A 94 -8.00 -5.50 -4.25
C GLN A 94 -7.53 -4.49 -5.29
N LYS A 95 -7.50 -3.19 -4.94
CA LYS A 95 -7.00 -2.11 -5.80
C LYS A 95 -5.51 -2.27 -6.16
N MET A 96 -4.74 -2.99 -5.32
CA MET A 96 -3.32 -3.26 -5.52
C MET A 96 -3.07 -4.57 -6.26
N VAL A 97 -4.11 -5.32 -6.64
CA VAL A 97 -4.00 -6.59 -7.34
C VAL A 97 -4.48 -6.44 -8.78
N ARG A 98 -3.57 -6.69 -9.73
CA ARG A 98 -3.90 -6.80 -11.16
C ARG A 98 -3.96 -8.26 -11.56
N ARG A 99 -5.12 -8.71 -12.04
CA ARG A 99 -5.32 -10.08 -12.52
C ARG A 99 -5.18 -10.12 -14.05
N ARG A 100 -4.47 -11.12 -14.55
CA ARG A 100 -4.35 -11.49 -15.97
C ARG A 100 -4.83 -12.93 -16.16
N ARG A 101 -4.99 -13.37 -17.40
CA ARG A 101 -5.52 -14.70 -17.75
C ARG A 101 -4.80 -15.85 -17.02
N PHE A 102 -3.48 -15.75 -16.85
CA PHE A 102 -2.65 -16.81 -16.27
C PHE A 102 -1.78 -16.36 -15.09
N SER A 103 -1.91 -15.12 -14.64
CA SER A 103 -1.08 -14.58 -13.58
C SER A 103 -1.77 -13.45 -12.83
N HIS A 104 -1.25 -13.11 -11.67
CA HIS A 104 -1.63 -11.91 -10.94
C HIS A 104 -0.37 -11.19 -10.49
N THR A 105 -0.48 -9.87 -10.33
CA THR A 105 0.59 -9.02 -9.82
C THR A 105 0.03 -8.22 -8.65
N ILE A 106 0.73 -8.28 -7.52
CA ILE A 106 0.42 -7.51 -6.32
C ILE A 106 1.43 -6.36 -6.26
N ALA A 107 0.94 -5.12 -6.33
CA ALA A 107 1.77 -3.94 -6.10
C ALA A 107 2.05 -3.80 -4.60
N THR A 108 3.29 -3.53 -4.21
CA THR A 108 3.73 -3.55 -2.79
C THR A 108 3.74 -2.18 -2.10
N GLY A 109 3.53 -1.11 -2.86
CA GLY A 109 3.52 0.27 -2.37
C GLY A 109 2.23 0.68 -1.66
N TYR A 110 1.74 -0.12 -0.72
CA TYR A 110 0.58 0.18 0.12
C TYR A 110 0.88 0.01 1.61
N LYS A 111 0.05 0.64 2.44
CA LYS A 111 0.11 0.56 3.90
C LYS A 111 -1.29 0.36 4.48
N TYR A 112 -1.39 -0.41 5.55
CA TYR A 112 -2.56 -0.45 6.41
C TYR A 112 -2.35 0.37 7.66
N GLU A 113 -3.34 1.18 8.03
CA GLU A 113 -3.30 1.97 9.26
C GLU A 113 -4.53 1.69 10.15
N PRO A 114 -4.33 1.58 11.47
CA PRO A 114 -5.43 1.58 12.43
C PRO A 114 -6.28 2.83 12.23
N LYS A 115 -7.58 2.65 12.03
CA LYS A 115 -8.50 3.79 12.01
C LYS A 115 -8.63 4.27 13.46
N THR A 116 -8.06 5.43 13.77
CA THR A 116 -8.33 6.10 15.05
C THR A 116 -9.83 6.38 15.12
N PRO A 117 -10.56 5.93 16.16
CA PRO A 117 -11.94 6.36 16.34
C PRO A 117 -11.93 7.88 16.54
N ALA A 118 -12.70 8.59 15.71
CA ALA A 118 -12.97 10.02 15.85
C ALA A 118 -13.89 10.27 17.04
#